data_AF-A0A1Y1M2I0-F1
#
_entry.id   AF-A0A1Y1M2I0-F1
#
_cell.length_a   1.000
_cell.length_b   1.000
_cell.length_c   1.000
_cell.angle_alpha   90.00
_cell.angle_beta   90.00
_cell.angle_gamma   90.00
#
_symmetry.space_group_name_H-M   'P 1'
#
loop_
_entity.id
_entity.type
_entity.pdbx_description
1 polymer ?
#
loop_
_entity_poly.entity_id
_entity_poly.type
_entity_poly.pdbx_seq_one_letter_code
_entity_poly.pdbx_strand_id
1 'polypeptide(L)'
;QGCHDWIYCLYPGCHSQGFQQGIDLEEHYKSEHAQSASMSSDMSVGMSTVLDPFDRLEVFLESLQKSPDIDEKTIDKESTESTDSLPKPIKRTGQAGWRWRCAECLQIIDLDYNGYVCPFCRQT
;
A
#
# COMPACT_ATOMS: atom_id res chain seq x y z
N GLN A 1 -8.98 -26.33 1.27
CA GLN A 1 -7.61 -26.29 0.73
C GLN A 1 -7.10 -24.87 0.98
N GLY A 2 -6.13 -24.66 1.86
CA GLY A 2 -5.55 -23.33 2.05
C GLY A 2 -4.68 -22.99 0.85
N CYS A 3 -4.92 -21.85 0.21
CA CYS A 3 -3.95 -21.27 -0.72
C CYS A 3 -2.76 -20.81 0.12
N HIS A 4 -1.65 -21.54 0.05
CA HIS A 4 -0.42 -21.08 0.66
C HIS A 4 0.19 -20.04 -0.27
N ASP A 5 0.09 -18.77 0.10
CA ASP A 5 0.78 -17.68 -0.60
C ASP A 5 2.29 -17.87 -0.40
N TRP A 6 3.02 -17.98 -1.51
CA TRP A 6 4.48 -18.09 -1.48
C TRP A 6 5.08 -16.68 -1.50
N ILE A 7 6.09 -16.48 -0.66
CA ILE A 7 6.81 -15.21 -0.50
C ILE A 7 8.16 -15.36 -1.18
N TYR A 8 8.54 -14.43 -2.05
CA TYR A 8 9.78 -14.53 -2.84
C TYR A 8 10.80 -13.48 -2.40
N CYS A 9 12.09 -13.82 -2.49
CA CYS A 9 13.15 -12.85 -2.31
C CYS A 9 13.19 -11.91 -3.51
N LEU A 10 13.19 -10.60 -3.25
CA LEU A 10 13.19 -9.56 -4.27
C LEU A 10 14.58 -8.94 -4.49
N TYR A 11 15.63 -9.53 -3.90
CA TYR A 11 16.99 -9.05 -4.07
C TYR A 11 17.44 -9.21 -5.54
N PRO A 12 18.05 -8.19 -6.17
CA PRO A 12 18.43 -8.25 -7.57
C PRO A 12 19.34 -9.45 -7.89
N GLY A 13 18.89 -10.33 -8.78
CA GLY A 13 19.62 -11.54 -9.17
C GLY A 13 19.54 -12.69 -8.16
N CYS A 14 18.73 -12.58 -7.11
CA CYS A 14 18.41 -13.71 -6.26
C CYS A 14 17.40 -14.65 -6.95
N HIS A 15 17.72 -15.94 -6.98
CA HIS A 15 16.90 -16.98 -7.60
C HIS A 15 16.42 -18.01 -6.56
N SER A 16 16.26 -17.58 -5.30
CA SER A 16 15.77 -18.46 -4.24
C SER A 16 14.37 -18.96 -4.56
N GLN A 17 14.08 -20.20 -4.18
CA GLN A 17 12.71 -20.72 -4.25
C GLN A 17 11.80 -19.93 -3.30
N GLY A 18 10.51 -19.81 -3.65
CA GLY A 18 9.53 -19.16 -2.80
C GLY A 18 9.42 -19.83 -1.42
N PHE A 19 9.25 -19.00 -0.40
CA PHE A 19 9.15 -19.37 1.00
C PHE A 19 7.68 -19.44 1.43
N GLN A 20 7.36 -20.34 2.34
CA GLN A 20 6.00 -20.43 2.91
C GLN A 20 5.82 -19.55 4.13
N GLN A 21 6.91 -19.19 4.81
CA GLN A 21 6.89 -18.38 6.03
C GLN A 21 7.82 -17.18 5.87
N GLY A 22 7.44 -16.05 6.47
CA GLY A 22 8.27 -14.85 6.49
C GLY A 22 9.60 -15.08 7.21
N ILE A 23 9.64 -15.95 8.22
CA ILE A 23 10.87 -16.29 8.95
C ILE A 23 11.92 -16.93 8.05
N ASP A 24 11.50 -17.80 7.11
CA ASP A 24 12.42 -18.47 6.20
C ASP A 24 13.02 -17.48 5.19
N LEU A 25 12.21 -16.53 4.73
CA LEU A 25 12.68 -15.44 3.88
C LEU A 25 13.65 -14.52 4.63
N GLU A 26 13.36 -14.20 5.88
CA GLU A 26 14.20 -13.32 6.70
C GLU A 26 15.57 -13.96 6.96
N GLU A 27 15.60 -15.24 7.34
CA GLU A 27 16.85 -15.98 7.54
C GLU A 27 17.64 -16.10 6.22
N HIS A 28 16.97 -16.37 5.09
CA HIS A 28 17.60 -16.33 3.77
C HIS A 28 18.22 -14.96 3.46
N TYR A 29 17.48 -13.88 3.71
CA TYR A 29 17.97 -12.53 3.44
C TYR A 29 19.19 -12.20 4.30
N LYS A 30 19.19 -12.60 5.57
CA LYS A 30 20.34 -12.45 6.47
C LYS A 30 21.52 -13.32 6.05
N SER A 31 21.32 -14.55 5.59
CA SER A 31 22.45 -15.41 5.22
C SER A 31 23.06 -15.02 3.88
N GLU A 32 22.22 -14.82 2.86
CA GLU A 32 22.66 -14.63 1.47
C GLU A 32 22.92 -13.16 1.11
N HIS A 33 22.32 -12.21 1.84
CA HIS A 33 22.38 -10.78 1.51
C HIS A 33 22.97 -9.90 2.62
N ALA A 34 23.35 -10.44 3.80
CA ALA A 34 23.92 -9.63 4.89
C ALA A 34 25.17 -8.84 4.51
N GLN A 35 26.01 -9.33 3.59
CA GLN A 35 27.19 -8.59 3.14
C GLN A 35 26.79 -7.30 2.39
N SER A 36 25.64 -7.30 1.71
CA SER A 36 25.09 -6.13 1.02
C SER A 36 24.21 -5.25 1.90
N ALA A 37 23.65 -5.80 2.99
CA ALA A 37 22.93 -5.03 4.00
C ALA A 37 23.86 -4.11 4.82
N SER A 38 25.17 -4.41 4.87
CA SER A 38 26.16 -3.51 5.48
C SER A 38 26.35 -2.18 4.72
N MET A 39 25.86 -2.11 3.47
CA MET A 39 25.97 -0.93 2.59
C MET A 39 24.65 -0.17 2.42
N SER A 40 23.53 -0.63 3.01
CA SER A 40 22.22 0.05 2.91
C SER A 40 21.82 0.78 4.21
N SER A 41 22.80 1.22 4.99
CA SER A 41 22.62 2.20 6.07
C SER A 41 23.34 3.51 5.76
N ASP A 42 23.63 3.80 4.49
CA ASP A 42 23.82 5.19 4.09
C ASP A 42 22.44 5.85 4.08
N MET A 43 22.09 6.35 5.27
CA MET A 43 21.15 7.44 5.45
C MET A 43 21.53 8.51 4.44
N SER A 44 20.80 8.57 3.33
CA SER A 44 20.89 9.63 2.34
C SER A 44 20.49 10.93 3.04
N VAL A 45 21.49 11.60 3.61
CA VAL A 45 21.46 12.98 4.06
C VAL A 45 21.14 13.82 2.83
N GLY A 46 19.86 14.07 2.60
CA GLY A 46 19.42 14.74 1.38
C GLY A 46 17.91 14.88 1.17
N MET A 47 17.08 14.73 2.20
CA MET A 47 15.70 15.22 2.15
C MET A 47 15.40 15.96 3.45
N SER A 48 15.61 17.28 3.42
CA SER A 48 15.07 18.18 4.43
C SER A 48 13.55 18.02 4.51
N THR A 49 13.09 17.56 5.67
CA THR A 49 11.83 17.97 6.31
C THR A 49 10.60 18.08 5.42
N VAL A 50 9.93 16.97 5.09
CA VAL A 50 8.47 17.01 4.88
C VAL A 50 7.88 15.68 5.32
N LEU A 51 7.45 15.64 6.59
CA LEU A 51 6.64 14.60 7.23
C LEU A 51 7.32 13.23 7.32
N ASP A 52 7.73 12.86 8.53
CA ASP A 52 7.95 11.46 8.82
C ASP A 52 6.66 10.70 8.44
N PRO A 53 6.71 9.71 7.52
CA PRO A 53 5.51 9.04 7.03
C PRO A 53 4.78 8.27 8.14
N PHE A 54 5.42 8.07 9.30
CA PHE A 54 4.90 7.35 10.45
C PHE A 54 4.43 8.26 11.60
N ASP A 55 4.71 9.57 11.59
CA ASP A 55 4.15 10.53 12.56
C ASP A 55 2.61 10.51 12.58
N ARG A 56 2.00 10.10 11.45
CA ARG A 56 0.55 9.93 11.34
C ARG A 56 0.07 8.53 11.68
N LEU A 57 0.96 7.55 11.84
CA LEU A 57 0.61 6.17 12.18
C LEU A 57 0.03 6.09 13.59
N GLU A 58 0.61 6.78 14.57
CA GLU A 58 0.09 6.79 15.94
C GLU A 58 -1.33 7.37 16.00
N VAL A 59 -1.57 8.50 15.34
CA VAL A 59 -2.90 9.13 15.24
C VAL A 59 -3.90 8.21 14.53
N PHE A 60 -3.44 7.50 13.50
CA PHE A 60 -4.26 6.54 12.76
C PHE A 60 -4.62 5.32 13.62
N LEU A 61 -3.66 4.77 14.37
CA LEU A 61 -3.90 3.64 15.29
C LEU A 61 -4.81 4.05 16.45
N GLU A 62 -4.61 5.24 17.02
CA GLU A 62 -5.52 5.81 18.03
C GLU A 62 -6.95 5.93 17.45
N SER A 63 -7.10 6.40 16.22
CA SER A 63 -8.42 6.52 15.56
C SER A 63 -9.13 5.16 15.41
N LEU A 64 -8.39 4.10 15.07
CA LEU A 64 -8.94 2.74 14.98
C LEU A 64 -9.25 2.15 16.35
N GLN A 65 -8.42 2.43 17.36
CA GLN A 65 -8.62 1.97 18.73
C GLN A 65 -9.68 2.75 19.48
N LYS A 66 -10.02 3.97 19.03
CA LYS A 66 -11.08 4.83 19.57
C LYS A 66 -12.49 4.38 19.13
N SER A 67 -12.60 3.45 18.18
CA SER A 67 -13.88 2.83 17.80
C SER A 67 -14.07 1.37 18.29
N PRO A 68 -14.06 1.09 19.61
CA PRO A 68 -14.68 -0.10 20.16
C PRO A 68 -16.00 0.31 20.82
N ASP A 69 -17.01 0.61 20.00
CA ASP A 69 -18.40 0.54 20.44
C ASP A 69 -19.11 -0.49 19.56
N ILE A 70 -18.60 -1.72 19.64
CA ILE A 70 -19.43 -2.90 19.40
C ILE A 70 -19.29 -3.71 20.68
N ASP A 71 -20.09 -3.30 21.66
CA ASP A 71 -20.46 -4.11 22.80
C ASP A 71 -20.92 -5.47 22.27
N GLU A 72 -20.24 -6.51 22.74
CA GLU A 72 -20.63 -7.90 22.57
C GLU A 72 -21.92 -8.15 23.36
N LYS A 73 -23.07 -7.61 22.93
CA LYS A 73 -24.40 -8.12 23.32
C LYS A 73 -25.60 -7.49 22.60
N THR A 74 -26.60 -8.35 22.38
CA THR A 74 -28.03 -8.08 22.07
C THR A 74 -28.34 -7.54 20.66
N ILE A 75 -28.86 -8.35 19.72
CA ILE A 75 -30.25 -8.80 19.59
C ILE A 75 -31.26 -7.62 19.56
N ASP A 76 -31.89 -7.48 18.38
CA ASP A 76 -33.18 -6.85 18.05
C ASP A 76 -33.33 -5.32 17.96
N LYS A 77 -33.71 -4.91 16.72
CA LYS A 77 -34.73 -3.92 16.33
C LYS A 77 -34.38 -2.42 16.26
N GLU A 78 -34.72 -1.91 15.06
CA GLU A 78 -35.44 -0.65 14.79
C GLU A 78 -34.68 0.68 14.86
N SER A 79 -34.46 1.22 13.65
CA SER A 79 -34.62 2.61 13.22
C SER A 79 -34.42 3.73 14.25
N THR A 80 -33.39 4.58 14.05
CA THR A 80 -33.62 6.03 13.96
C THR A 80 -32.46 6.77 13.30
N GLU A 81 -32.87 7.65 12.41
CA GLU A 81 -32.14 8.73 11.75
C GLU A 81 -31.28 9.56 12.71
N SER A 82 -30.02 9.79 12.35
CA SER A 82 -29.25 10.93 12.86
C SER A 82 -28.22 11.36 11.82
N THR A 83 -28.48 12.55 11.29
CA THR A 83 -27.66 13.33 10.38
C THR A 83 -26.31 13.67 11.00
N ASP A 84 -25.23 13.11 10.46
CA ASP A 84 -23.91 13.73 10.53
C ASP A 84 -23.31 13.79 9.12
N SER A 85 -23.03 15.02 8.70
CA SER A 85 -22.63 15.35 7.34
C SER A 85 -21.17 15.00 7.11
N LEU A 86 -20.93 13.71 6.90
CA LEU A 86 -19.67 13.20 6.36
C LEU A 86 -19.52 13.76 4.92
N PRO A 87 -18.39 14.39 4.55
CA PRO A 87 -18.14 14.75 3.17
C PRO A 87 -18.19 13.47 2.34
N LYS A 88 -19.27 13.32 1.58
CA LYS A 88 -19.50 12.17 0.69
C LYS A 88 -18.22 11.96 -0.12
N PRO A 89 -17.61 10.77 -0.11
CA PRO A 89 -16.56 10.46 -1.05
C PRO A 89 -17.14 10.75 -2.43
N ILE A 90 -16.46 11.62 -3.17
CA ILE A 90 -16.84 12.05 -4.51
C ILE A 90 -17.27 10.79 -5.25
N LYS A 91 -18.57 10.68 -5.52
CA LYS A 91 -19.11 9.62 -6.36
C LYS A 91 -18.39 9.78 -7.69
N ARG A 92 -17.35 8.97 -7.92
CA ARG A 92 -16.73 8.83 -9.24
C ARG A 92 -17.74 8.07 -10.09
N THR A 93 -18.79 8.78 -10.50
CA THR A 93 -19.67 8.38 -11.58
C THR A 93 -18.86 8.41 -12.87
N GLY A 94 -18.72 7.27 -13.52
CA GLY A 94 -18.18 7.17 -14.89
C GLY A 94 -17.06 6.14 -15.01
N GLN A 95 -17.45 4.90 -15.30
CA GLN A 95 -16.65 3.77 -15.80
C GLN A 95 -15.28 3.58 -15.12
N ALA A 96 -15.22 2.59 -14.23
CA ALA A 96 -14.01 2.16 -13.53
C ALA A 96 -13.05 1.43 -14.49
N GLY A 97 -12.51 2.17 -15.46
CA GLY A 97 -11.29 1.77 -16.18
C GLY A 97 -10.07 2.05 -15.31
N TRP A 98 -9.02 1.27 -15.51
CA TRP A 98 -7.76 1.50 -14.80
C TRP A 98 -7.09 2.73 -15.39
N ARG A 99 -6.68 3.71 -14.56
CA ARG A 99 -6.02 4.93 -15.04
C ARG A 99 -4.73 5.18 -14.27
N TRP A 100 -3.69 5.60 -14.97
CA TRP A 100 -2.40 5.97 -14.40
C TRP A 100 -2.06 7.42 -14.73
N ARG A 101 -1.16 8.02 -13.94
CA ARG A 101 -0.68 9.38 -14.17
C ARG A 101 0.74 9.32 -14.69
N CYS A 102 0.98 9.93 -15.86
CA CYS A 102 2.33 10.00 -16.42
C CYS A 102 3.26 10.86 -15.55
N ALA A 103 4.49 10.39 -15.30
CA ALA A 103 5.47 11.12 -14.50
C ALA A 103 5.97 12.40 -15.17
N GLU A 104 6.13 12.39 -16.50
CA GLU A 104 6.69 13.50 -17.27
C GLU A 104 5.67 14.62 -17.51
N CYS A 105 4.50 14.27 -18.07
CA CYS A 105 3.51 15.26 -18.50
C CYS A 105 2.31 15.39 -17.55
N LEU A 106 2.28 14.61 -16.46
CA LEU A 106 1.26 14.62 -15.41
C LEU A 106 -0.19 14.36 -15.88
N GLN A 107 -0.37 13.92 -17.12
CA GLN A 107 -1.66 13.60 -17.71
C GLN A 107 -2.18 12.28 -17.15
N ILE A 108 -3.51 12.20 -16.98
CA ILE A 108 -4.20 10.98 -16.57
C ILE A 108 -4.50 10.18 -17.83
N ILE A 109 -3.96 8.98 -17.89
CA ILE A 109 -4.03 8.07 -19.04
C ILE A 109 -4.88 6.87 -18.67
N ASP A 110 -5.77 6.51 -19.59
CA ASP A 110 -6.61 5.32 -19.47
C ASP A 110 -5.82 4.09 -19.95
N LEU A 111 -5.61 3.12 -19.05
CA LEU A 111 -4.84 1.89 -19.32
C LEU A 111 -5.52 1.05 -20.39
N ASP A 112 -6.86 1.00 -20.40
CA ASP A 112 -7.61 0.14 -21.31
C ASP A 112 -7.37 0.54 -22.78
N TYR A 113 -7.07 1.83 -23.04
CA TYR A 113 -6.83 2.35 -24.39
C TYR A 113 -5.36 2.54 -24.74
N ASN A 114 -4.54 2.97 -23.78
CA ASN A 114 -3.15 3.40 -24.06
C ASN A 114 -2.11 2.46 -23.44
N GLY A 115 -2.53 1.45 -22.67
CA GLY A 115 -1.63 0.60 -21.91
C GLY A 115 -0.75 1.41 -20.96
N TYR A 116 0.54 1.08 -20.93
CA TYR A 116 1.55 1.73 -20.09
C TYR A 116 2.37 2.79 -20.84
N VAL A 117 1.97 3.21 -22.05
CA VAL A 117 2.70 4.25 -22.80
C VAL A 117 1.86 5.51 -22.82
N CYS A 118 2.44 6.62 -22.37
CA CYS A 118 1.76 7.90 -22.37
C CYS A 118 1.57 8.40 -23.81
N PRO A 119 0.35 8.69 -24.28
CA PRO A 119 0.11 9.18 -25.64
C PRO A 119 0.66 10.59 -25.89
N PHE A 120 0.92 11.38 -24.83
CA PHE A 120 1.36 12.76 -24.95
C PHE A 120 2.89 12.90 -25.03
N CYS A 121 3.63 12.17 -24.20
CA CYS A 121 5.10 12.22 -24.17
C CYS A 121 5.77 10.94 -24.67
N ARG A 122 5.01 9.90 -24.98
CA ARG A 122 5.49 8.56 -25.42
C ARG A 122 6.42 7.87 -24.43
N GLN A 123 6.39 8.29 -23.17
CA GLN A 123 7.12 7.68 -22.08
C GLN A 123 6.24 6.68 -21.34
N THR A 124 6.86 5.63 -20.80
CA THR A 124 6.23 4.66 -19.89
C THR A 124 6.26 5.14 -18.46
#